data_AF-A0A8I7BCB6-F1
#
_entry.id   AF-A0A8I7BCB6-F1
#
_cell.length_a   1.000
_cell.length_b   1.000
_cell.length_c   1.000
_cell.angle_alpha   90.00
_cell.angle_beta   90.00
_cell.angle_gamma   90.00
#
_symmetry.space_group_name_H-M   'P 1'
#
loop_
_entity.id
_entity.type
_entity.pdbx_description
1 polymer ?
#
loop_
_entity_poly.entity_id
_entity_poly.type
_entity_poly.pdbx_seq_one_letter_code
_entity_poly.pdbx_strand_id
1 'polypeptide(L)'
;MKGTKRADAYSILDTCFVGQASSLRVPAVSMAFSGGAALKLSAQNLLVDVDSSTTCLAFAPARSAAIIGNTQQQTFSVVYDVKSNRIGFAAGGCT
;
A
#
# COMPACT_ATOMS: atom_id res chain seq x y z
N MET A 1 -13.00 6.08 -2.75
CA MET A 1 -13.59 6.42 -1.43
C MET A 1 -14.72 7.42 -1.65
N LYS A 2 -15.98 6.98 -1.55
CA LYS A 2 -17.13 7.85 -1.83
C LYS A 2 -17.42 8.72 -0.59
N GLY A 3 -17.48 10.04 -0.78
CA GLY A 3 -17.82 10.99 0.29
C GLY A 3 -16.63 11.59 1.06
N THR A 4 -15.39 11.17 0.79
CA THR A 4 -14.20 11.81 1.39
C THR A 4 -13.82 13.08 0.62
N LYS A 5 -13.56 14.18 1.33
CA LYS A 5 -13.08 15.44 0.74
C LYS A 5 -11.65 15.25 0.21
N ARG A 6 -11.40 15.66 -1.04
CA ARG A 6 -10.05 15.66 -1.63
C ARG A 6 -9.17 16.76 -1.05
N ALA A 7 -7.88 16.49 -1.01
CA ALA A 7 -6.82 17.46 -0.74
C ALA A 7 -5.92 17.62 -1.98
N ASP A 8 -5.03 18.60 -1.96
CA ASP A 8 -4.03 18.77 -3.01
C ASP A 8 -3.04 17.60 -3.02
N ALA A 9 -2.42 17.37 -4.18
CA ALA A 9 -1.39 16.35 -4.33
C ALA A 9 -0.18 16.66 -3.42
N TYR A 10 0.46 15.60 -2.92
CA TYR A 10 1.63 15.72 -2.06
C TYR A 10 2.81 14.96 -2.67
N SER A 11 3.87 15.71 -3.05
CA SER A 11 5.06 15.13 -3.67
C SER A 11 4.69 14.27 -4.90
N ILE A 12 5.07 12.98 -4.91
CA ILE A 12 4.77 12.03 -5.99
C ILE A 12 3.35 11.43 -5.92
N LEU A 13 2.58 11.73 -4.87
CA LEU A 13 1.25 11.16 -4.64
C LEU A 13 0.17 12.11 -5.18
N ASP A 14 -0.56 11.65 -6.18
CA ASP A 14 -1.55 12.45 -6.93
C ASP A 14 -2.97 12.39 -6.34
N THR A 15 -3.21 11.46 -5.40
CA THR A 15 -4.54 11.15 -4.87
C THR A 15 -4.55 11.30 -3.35
N CYS A 16 -4.95 12.47 -2.87
CA CYS A 16 -4.96 12.82 -1.46
C CYS A 16 -6.35 13.25 -0.96
N PHE A 17 -6.55 13.12 0.35
CA PHE A 17 -7.81 13.30 1.05
C PHE A 17 -7.61 14.06 2.37
N VAL A 18 -8.60 14.86 2.75
CA VAL A 18 -8.64 15.48 4.08
C VAL A 18 -9.02 14.41 5.11
N GLY A 19 -8.20 14.28 6.15
CA GLY A 19 -8.33 13.31 7.23
C GLY A 19 -7.03 12.52 7.44
N GLN A 20 -7.13 11.49 8.29
CA GLN A 20 -6.05 10.55 8.57
C GLN A 20 -6.49 9.15 8.13
N ALA A 21 -5.54 8.27 7.88
CA ALA A 21 -5.80 6.89 7.45
C ALA A 21 -6.73 6.14 8.43
N SER A 22 -6.61 6.42 9.74
CA SER A 22 -7.41 5.82 10.81
C SER A 22 -8.90 6.15 10.76
N SER A 23 -9.29 7.28 10.17
CA SER A 23 -10.68 7.75 10.12
C SER A 23 -11.37 7.46 8.79
N LEU A 24 -10.66 6.88 7.83
CA LEU A 24 -11.13 6.69 6.46
C LEU A 24 -11.52 5.26 6.16
N ARG A 25 -12.64 5.10 5.44
CA ARG A 25 -13.07 3.80 4.92
C ARG A 25 -12.29 3.45 3.66
N VAL A 26 -11.39 2.49 3.77
CA VAL A 26 -10.53 2.03 2.66
C VAL A 26 -11.16 0.82 1.98
N PRO A 27 -11.23 0.75 0.64
CA PRO A 27 -11.68 -0.45 -0.05
C PRO A 27 -10.72 -1.62 0.19
N ALA A 28 -11.24 -2.84 0.10
CA ALA A 28 -10.38 -4.03 0.08
C ALA A 28 -9.52 -4.03 -1.19
N VAL A 29 -8.21 -4.16 -1.02
CA VAL A 29 -7.24 -4.25 -2.12
C VAL A 29 -6.36 -5.47 -1.90
N SER A 30 -6.04 -6.17 -2.98
CA SER A 30 -5.12 -7.30 -2.95
C SER A 30 -4.18 -7.25 -4.15
N MET A 31 -2.89 -7.55 -3.92
CA MET A 31 -1.94 -7.79 -4.99
C MET A 31 -1.95 -9.29 -5.32
N ALA A 32 -2.35 -9.64 -6.53
CA ALA A 32 -2.43 -11.02 -7.01
C ALA A 32 -1.20 -11.37 -7.86
N PHE A 33 -0.60 -12.54 -7.60
CA PHE A 33 0.61 -13.01 -8.27
C PHE A 33 0.34 -14.27 -9.07
N SER A 34 1.10 -14.48 -10.15
CA SER A 34 0.92 -15.61 -11.08
C SER A 34 1.05 -17.00 -10.43
N GLY A 35 1.76 -17.11 -9.31
CA GLY A 35 1.86 -18.34 -8.51
C GLY A 35 0.65 -18.64 -7.63
N GLY A 36 -0.43 -17.86 -7.71
CA GLY A 36 -1.66 -18.02 -6.90
C GLY A 36 -1.60 -17.34 -5.53
N ALA A 37 -0.46 -16.75 -5.15
CA ALA A 37 -0.36 -15.95 -3.94
C ALA A 37 -1.15 -14.64 -4.08
N ALA A 38 -1.77 -14.20 -2.98
CA ALA A 38 -2.44 -12.91 -2.89
C ALA A 38 -2.10 -12.20 -1.58
N LEU A 39 -1.53 -11.00 -1.69
CA LEU A 39 -1.26 -10.12 -0.56
C LEU A 39 -2.46 -9.22 -0.31
N LYS A 40 -3.19 -9.46 0.78
CA LYS A 40 -4.32 -8.62 1.21
C LYS A 40 -3.78 -7.41 1.96
N LEU A 41 -3.93 -6.23 1.38
CA LEU A 41 -3.40 -5.00 1.96
C LEU A 41 -4.38 -4.42 2.99
N SER A 42 -3.86 -4.04 4.15
CA SER A 42 -4.60 -3.30 5.16
C SER A 42 -4.56 -1.80 4.88
N ALA A 43 -5.34 -1.00 5.63
CA ALA A 43 -5.37 0.45 5.45
C ALA A 43 -3.97 1.10 5.55
N GLN A 44 -3.11 0.61 6.45
CA GLN A 44 -1.74 1.11 6.62
C GLN A 44 -0.83 0.84 5.42
N ASN A 45 -1.18 -0.15 4.58
CA ASN A 45 -0.45 -0.46 3.36
C ASN A 45 -0.96 0.33 2.14
N LEU A 46 -2.09 1.04 2.29
CA LEU A 46 -2.79 1.73 1.21
C LEU A 46 -2.75 3.24 1.36
N LEU A 47 -2.65 3.76 2.58
CA LEU A 47 -2.65 5.19 2.87
C LEU A 47 -1.38 5.59 3.62
N VAL A 48 -0.96 6.83 3.42
CA VAL A 48 0.11 7.46 4.19
C VAL A 48 -0.34 8.84 4.64
N ASP A 49 -0.28 9.07 5.95
CA ASP A 49 -0.54 10.38 6.54
C ASP A 49 0.68 11.28 6.28
N VAL A 50 0.47 12.35 5.51
CA VAL A 50 1.55 13.26 5.07
C VAL A 50 1.65 14.50 5.94
N ASP A 51 0.56 14.85 6.62
CA ASP A 51 0.50 15.87 7.67
C ASP A 51 -0.63 15.52 8.67
N SER A 52 -0.95 16.42 9.60
CA SER A 52 -1.96 16.18 10.65
C SER A 52 -3.41 16.08 10.14
N SER A 53 -3.66 16.51 8.91
CA SER A 53 -4.98 16.70 8.30
C SER A 53 -5.12 16.11 6.90
N THR A 54 -4.05 15.55 6.34
CA THR A 54 -4.01 15.01 4.99
C THR A 54 -3.43 13.60 4.98
N THR A 55 -4.13 12.71 4.27
CA THR A 55 -3.63 11.38 3.93
C THR A 55 -3.69 11.17 2.44
N CYS A 56 -2.74 10.42 1.89
CA CYS A 56 -2.66 10.14 0.48
C CYS A 56 -2.71 8.65 0.21
N LEU A 57 -3.27 8.28 -0.94
CA LEU A 57 -3.13 6.94 -1.48
C LEU A 57 -1.63 6.67 -1.71
N ALA A 58 -1.11 5.61 -1.10
CA ALA A 58 0.31 5.24 -1.16
C ALA A 58 0.70 4.57 -2.49
N PHE A 59 0.23 5.12 -3.61
CA PHE A 59 0.48 4.67 -4.97
C PHE A 59 0.87 5.88 -5.81
N ALA A 60 1.93 5.72 -6.60
CA ALA A 60 2.41 6.75 -7.50
C ALA A 60 2.55 6.17 -8.92
N PRO A 61 2.42 6.99 -9.98
CA PRO A 61 2.66 6.56 -11.34
C PRO A 61 4.08 6.02 -11.53
N ALA A 62 4.21 4.88 -12.22
CA ALA A 62 5.48 4.27 -12.61
C ALA A 62 5.49 3.98 -14.12
N ARG A 63 6.65 4.13 -14.77
CA ARG A 63 6.76 3.98 -16.24
C ARG A 63 7.09 2.56 -16.70
N SER A 64 8.12 1.94 -16.11
CA SER A 64 8.75 0.73 -16.65
C SER A 64 8.40 -0.55 -15.88
N ALA A 65 8.19 -0.45 -14.57
CA ALA A 65 7.92 -1.59 -13.72
C ALA A 65 6.97 -1.21 -12.59
N ALA A 66 6.19 -2.18 -12.11
CA ALA A 66 5.49 -2.07 -10.84
C ALA A 66 6.52 -2.19 -9.71
N ILE A 67 6.48 -1.25 -8.77
CA ILE A 67 7.38 -1.21 -7.61
C ILE A 67 6.53 -1.42 -6.36
N ILE A 68 6.86 -2.45 -5.58
CA ILE A 68 6.26 -2.67 -4.26
C ILE A 68 7.11 -1.89 -3.24
N GLY A 69 6.64 -0.71 -2.86
CA GLY A 69 7.34 0.17 -1.94
C GLY A 69 7.32 -0.31 -0.49
N ASN A 70 8.08 0.37 0.38
CA ASN A 70 8.16 0.06 1.81
C ASN A 70 6.77 -0.04 2.46
N THR A 71 5.88 0.92 2.19
CA THR A 71 4.51 0.95 2.74
C THR A 71 3.71 -0.31 2.44
N GLN A 72 3.80 -0.85 1.23
CA GLN A 72 3.11 -2.10 0.87
C GLN A 72 3.76 -3.35 1.50
N GLN A 73 5.03 -3.28 1.90
CA GLN A 73 5.74 -4.39 2.55
C GLN A 73 5.57 -4.42 4.07
N GLN A 74 5.17 -3.31 4.71
CA GLN A 74 4.96 -3.25 6.16
C GLN A 74 4.04 -4.37 6.65
N THR A 75 4.39 -4.98 7.79
CA THR A 75 3.69 -6.10 8.44
C THR A 75 3.68 -7.43 7.69
N PHE A 76 4.39 -7.52 6.57
CA PHE A 76 4.65 -8.78 5.88
C PHE A 76 6.10 -9.22 6.09
N SER A 77 6.31 -10.51 6.36
CA SER A 77 7.61 -11.14 6.14
C SER A 77 7.75 -11.44 4.66
N VAL A 78 8.87 -11.04 4.08
CA VAL A 78 9.23 -11.32 2.69
C VAL A 78 10.41 -12.29 2.68
N VAL A 79 10.23 -13.45 2.06
CA VAL A 79 11.25 -14.49 1.95
C VAL A 79 11.75 -14.56 0.52
N TYR A 80 13.07 -14.48 0.36
CA TYR A 80 13.75 -14.57 -0.93
C TYR A 80 14.35 -15.97 -1.09
N ASP A 81 13.64 -16.88 -1.75
CA ASP A 81 14.16 -18.20 -2.10
C ASP A 81 14.90 -18.11 -3.45
N VAL A 82 16.16 -17.71 -3.36
CA VAL A 82 17.05 -17.54 -4.52
C VAL A 82 17.33 -18.87 -5.21
N LYS A 83 17.35 -20.00 -4.47
CA LYS A 83 17.61 -21.32 -5.06
C LYS A 83 16.46 -21.78 -5.97
N SER A 84 15.22 -21.48 -5.57
CA SER A 84 14.03 -21.87 -6.33
C SER A 84 13.47 -20.76 -7.24
N ASN A 85 14.12 -19.60 -7.32
CA ASN A 85 13.64 -18.40 -8.02
C ASN A 85 12.23 -17.97 -7.59
N ARG A 86 11.98 -17.89 -6.28
CA ARG A 86 10.67 -17.57 -5.71
C ARG A 86 10.74 -16.50 -4.63
N ILE A 87 9.67 -15.72 -4.54
CA ILE A 87 9.41 -14.81 -3.42
C ILE A 87 8.21 -15.35 -2.64
N GLY A 88 8.37 -15.47 -1.32
CA GLY A 88 7.33 -15.84 -0.38
C GLY A 88 6.88 -14.64 0.44
N PHE A 89 5.59 -14.61 0.79
CA PHE A 89 5.02 -13.58 1.66
C PHE A 89 4.22 -14.22 2.79
N ALA A 90 4.36 -13.69 4.01
CA ALA A 90 3.54 -14.07 5.16
C ALA A 90 3.08 -12.81 5.91
N ALA A 91 1.79 -12.74 6.25
CA ALA A 91 1.25 -11.64 7.06
C ALA A 91 1.65 -11.78 8.53
N GLY A 92 1.68 -10.66 9.26
CA GLY A 92 2.03 -10.65 10.69
C GLY A 92 3.53 -10.76 10.97
N GLY A 93 4.37 -10.34 10.01
CA GLY A 93 5.82 -10.51 10.07
C GLY A 93 6.57 -9.63 11.08
N CYS A 94 5.86 -8.74 11.78
CA CYS A 94 6.42 -7.87 12.82
C CYS A 94 5.44 -7.85 14.00
N THR A 95 5.87 -8.39 15.14
CA THR A 95 5.20 -8.28 16.45
C THR A 95 5.79 -7.14 17.26
#